data_AF-A0A0A9ECB9-F1
#
_entry.id   AF-A0A0A9ECB9-F1
#
_cell.length_a   1.000
_cell.length_b   1.000
_cell.length_c   1.000
_cell.angle_alpha   90.00
_cell.angle_beta   90.00
_cell.angle_gamma   90.00
#
_symmetry.space_group_name_H-M   'P 1'
#
loop_
_entity.id
_entity.type
_entity.pdbx_description
1 polymer ?
#
loop_
_entity_poly.entity_id
_entity_poly.type
_entity_poly.pdbx_seq_one_letter_code
_entity_poly.pdbx_strand_id
1 'polypeptide(L)'
;MHDIYQFGLILLELITGKPTESQSQLESLKAQLSEALTEDPDRLKDVADPTIWGTFAVDSLSTVVEIALNCTASDPSNRPSIDDVLWNLQYSMQVQDGWASSESLSLSTKSQA
;
A
#
# COMPACT_ATOMS: atom_id res chain seq x y z
N MET A 1 4.07 -20.73 0.06
CA MET A 1 3.04 -19.95 0.82
C MET A 1 3.62 -19.18 2.00
N HIS A 2 4.71 -19.64 2.62
CA HIS A 2 5.43 -18.83 3.61
C HIS A 2 6.12 -17.62 2.97
N ASP A 3 6.72 -17.77 1.79
CA ASP A 3 7.40 -16.66 1.09
C ASP A 3 6.43 -15.52 0.75
N ILE A 4 5.20 -15.85 0.33
CA ILE A 4 4.14 -14.85 0.09
C ILE A 4 3.80 -14.10 1.38
N TYR A 5 3.70 -14.81 2.50
CA TYR A 5 3.43 -14.18 3.79
C TYR A 5 4.57 -13.24 4.20
N GLN A 6 5.82 -13.69 4.08
CA GLN A 6 7.00 -12.85 4.38
C GLN A 6 7.08 -11.65 3.45
N PHE A 7 6.77 -11.82 2.17
CA PHE A 7 6.70 -10.72 1.22
C PHE A 7 5.63 -9.71 1.62
N GLY A 8 4.46 -10.19 2.06
CA GLY A 8 3.41 -9.33 2.62
C GLY A 8 3.88 -8.54 3.83
N LEU A 9 4.64 -9.14 4.75
CA LEU A 9 5.24 -8.41 5.86
C LEU A 9 6.20 -7.32 5.37
N ILE A 10 7.08 -7.64 4.42
CA ILE A 10 8.00 -6.65 3.83
C ILE A 10 7.22 -5.49 3.20
N LEU A 11 6.12 -5.75 2.50
CA LEU A 11 5.27 -4.68 1.95
C LEU A 11 4.69 -3.78 3.05
N LEU A 12 4.20 -4.36 4.14
CA LEU A 12 3.68 -3.59 5.28
C LEU A 12 4.78 -2.75 5.94
N GLU A 13 5.98 -3.29 6.08
CA GLU A 13 7.14 -2.57 6.63
C GLU A 13 7.57 -1.42 5.71
N LEU A 14 7.53 -1.60 4.39
CA LEU A 14 7.82 -0.55 3.42
C LEU A 14 6.76 0.55 3.44
N ILE A 15 5.48 0.21 3.57
CA ILE A 15 4.39 1.18 3.66
C ILE A 15 4.52 2.02 4.93
N THR A 16 4.80 1.38 6.06
CA THR A 16 4.79 2.03 7.39
C THR A 16 6.14 2.62 7.81
N GLY A 17 7.22 2.23 7.12
CA GLY A 17 8.59 2.60 7.46
C GLY A 17 9.11 1.96 8.75
N LYS A 18 8.42 0.95 9.28
CA LYS A 18 8.69 0.38 10.60
C LYS A 18 8.61 -1.16 10.57
N PRO A 19 9.51 -1.85 11.27
CA PRO A 19 9.45 -3.31 11.38
C PRO A 19 8.22 -3.75 12.19
N THR A 20 7.69 -4.92 11.86
CA THR A 20 6.64 -5.55 12.66
C THR A 20 7.26 -6.36 13.80
N GLU A 21 7.22 -5.86 15.04
CA GLU A 21 7.95 -6.48 16.16
C GLU A 21 7.15 -7.58 16.89
N SER A 22 5.83 -7.59 16.76
CA SER A 22 4.95 -8.56 17.44
C SER A 22 3.68 -8.87 16.67
N GLN A 23 3.10 -10.05 16.92
CA GLN A 23 1.83 -10.46 16.30
C GLN A 23 0.68 -9.51 16.65
N SER A 24 0.64 -8.97 17.88
CA SER A 24 -0.43 -8.05 18.29
C SER A 24 -0.34 -6.70 17.56
N GLN A 25 0.87 -6.18 17.34
CA GLN A 25 1.08 -5.00 16.51
C GLN A 25 0.67 -5.26 15.06
N LEU A 26 1.02 -6.43 14.51
CA LEU A 26 0.64 -6.81 13.15
C LEU A 26 -0.89 -6.84 12.97
N GLU A 27 -1.61 -7.53 13.86
CA GLU A 27 -3.07 -7.62 13.77
C GLU A 27 -3.74 -6.25 13.97
N SER A 28 -3.21 -5.40 14.86
CA SER A 28 -3.70 -4.03 15.02
C SER A 28 -3.46 -3.17 13.78
N LEU A 29 -2.30 -3.29 13.13
CA LEU A 29 -1.99 -2.61 11.88
C LEU A 29 -2.92 -3.10 10.76
N LYS A 30 -3.07 -4.42 10.60
CA LYS A 30 -3.98 -5.01 9.60
C LYS A 30 -5.41 -4.50 9.77
N ALA A 31 -5.91 -4.44 11.01
CA ALA A 31 -7.24 -3.91 11.30
C ALA A 31 -7.39 -2.44 10.89
N GLN A 32 -6.41 -1.60 11.24
CA GLN A 32 -6.41 -0.17 10.86
C GLN A 32 -6.38 0.03 9.34
N LEU A 33 -5.57 -0.76 8.62
CA LEU A 33 -5.48 -0.72 7.16
C LEU A 33 -6.78 -1.20 6.50
N SER A 34 -7.39 -2.28 6.99
CA SER A 34 -8.68 -2.76 6.49
C SER A 34 -9.82 -1.77 6.73
N GLU A 35 -9.86 -1.13 7.89
CA GLU A 35 -10.82 -0.07 8.20
C GLU A 35 -10.64 1.12 7.25
N ALA A 36 -9.40 1.60 7.07
CA ALA A 36 -9.10 2.69 6.14
C ALA A 36 -9.53 2.36 4.70
N LEU A 37 -9.22 1.17 4.18
CA LEU A 37 -9.66 0.75 2.84
C LEU A 37 -11.18 0.73 2.68
N THR A 38 -11.92 0.39 3.75
CA THR A 38 -13.38 0.22 3.70
C THR A 38 -14.12 1.55 3.87
N GLU A 39 -13.65 2.40 4.78
CA GLU A 39 -14.36 3.62 5.16
C GLU A 39 -13.91 4.83 4.36
N ASP A 40 -12.59 5.06 4.29
CA ASP A 40 -11.98 6.22 3.65
C ASP A 40 -10.51 5.95 3.34
N PRO A 41 -10.17 5.60 2.08
CA PRO A 41 -8.80 5.32 1.67
C PRO A 41 -7.81 6.46 1.91
N ASP A 42 -8.26 7.71 2.03
CA ASP A 42 -7.37 8.83 2.38
C ASP A 42 -6.72 8.65 3.76
N ARG A 43 -7.36 7.92 4.68
CA ARG A 43 -6.82 7.57 6.01
C ARG A 43 -5.57 6.67 5.94
N LEU A 44 -5.29 6.04 4.79
CA LEU A 44 -4.04 5.29 4.61
C LEU A 44 -2.80 6.19 4.73
N LYS A 45 -2.93 7.49 4.46
CA LYS A 45 -1.84 8.47 4.65
C LYS A 45 -1.39 8.54 6.11
N ASP A 46 -2.31 8.37 7.06
CA ASP A 46 -2.00 8.44 8.49
C ASP A 46 -1.16 7.25 8.97
N VAL A 47 -1.22 6.14 8.25
CA VAL A 47 -0.49 4.90 8.54
C VAL A 47 0.82 4.81 7.75
N ALA A 48 0.88 5.46 6.58
CA ALA A 48 2.05 5.49 5.73
C ALA A 48 3.25 6.20 6.39
N ASP A 49 4.46 5.78 6.03
CA ASP A 49 5.70 6.43 6.46
C ASP A 49 5.65 7.93 6.09
N PRO A 50 5.82 8.84 7.07
CA PRO A 50 5.83 10.28 6.82
C PRO A 50 6.85 10.74 5.77
N THR A 51 7.92 9.97 5.55
CA THR A 51 8.96 10.30 4.57
C THR A 51 8.50 10.18 3.12
N ILE A 52 7.44 9.44 2.84
CA ILE A 52 6.85 9.28 1.50
C ILE A 52 5.55 10.08 1.31
N TRP A 53 5.17 10.91 2.29
CA TRP A 53 3.96 11.72 2.17
C TRP A 53 4.02 12.69 0.99
N GLY A 54 2.93 12.73 0.23
CA GLY A 54 2.84 13.55 -0.99
C GLY A 54 3.64 13.00 -2.17
N THR A 55 4.24 11.81 -2.06
CA THR A 55 4.94 11.17 -3.18
C THR A 55 4.17 9.99 -3.77
N PHE A 56 2.95 9.71 -3.30
CA PHE A 56 2.13 8.61 -3.76
C PHE A 56 0.68 9.05 -4.03
N ALA A 57 0.07 8.40 -5.01
CA ALA A 57 -1.37 8.42 -5.24
C ALA A 57 -2.05 7.50 -4.21
N VAL A 58 -3.17 7.95 -3.63
CA VAL A 58 -3.93 7.15 -2.66
C VAL A 58 -4.40 5.84 -3.28
N ASP A 59 -4.87 5.84 -4.52
CA ASP A 59 -5.31 4.63 -5.22
C ASP A 59 -4.17 3.63 -5.46
N SER A 60 -2.96 4.15 -5.70
CA SER A 60 -1.76 3.31 -5.80
C SER A 60 -1.44 2.67 -4.46
N LEU A 61 -1.41 3.46 -3.38
CA LEU A 61 -1.17 2.96 -2.03
C LEU A 61 -2.23 1.93 -1.59
N SER A 62 -3.51 2.21 -1.86
CA SER A 62 -4.62 1.30 -1.58
C SER A 62 -4.42 -0.08 -2.20
N THR A 63 -3.98 -0.11 -3.46
CA THR A 63 -3.67 -1.37 -4.16
C THR A 63 -2.57 -2.15 -3.45
N VAL A 64 -1.48 -1.47 -3.05
CA VAL A 64 -0.36 -2.12 -2.35
C VAL A 64 -0.78 -2.61 -0.96
N VAL A 65 -1.57 -1.83 -0.24
CA VAL A 65 -2.10 -2.21 1.08
C VAL A 65 -3.00 -3.44 0.96
N GLU A 66 -3.93 -3.46 0.00
CA GLU A 66 -4.84 -4.58 -0.22
C GLU A 66 -4.07 -5.87 -0.51
N ILE A 67 -3.10 -5.84 -1.43
CA ILE A 67 -2.32 -7.04 -1.74
C ILE A 67 -1.45 -7.48 -0.56
N ALA A 68 -0.93 -6.55 0.25
CA ALA A 68 -0.16 -6.86 1.45
C ALA A 68 -1.02 -7.53 2.55
N LEU A 69 -2.26 -7.07 2.74
CA LEU A 69 -3.24 -7.70 3.63
C LEU A 69 -3.58 -9.13 3.18
N ASN A 70 -3.80 -9.33 1.87
CA ASN A 70 -4.07 -10.65 1.30
C ASN A 70 -2.87 -11.60 1.43
N CYS A 71 -1.65 -11.11 1.22
CA CYS A 71 -0.42 -11.87 1.44
C CYS A 71 -0.25 -12.32 2.90
N THR A 72 -0.66 -11.48 3.85
CA THR A 72 -0.58 -11.73 5.30
C THR A 72 -1.82 -12.39 5.89
N ALA A 73 -2.67 -12.99 5.05
CA ALA A 73 -3.83 -13.75 5.49
C ALA A 73 -3.42 -14.92 6.40
N SER A 74 -4.15 -15.08 7.51
CA SER A 74 -3.91 -16.13 8.50
C SER A 74 -4.10 -17.52 7.91
N ASP A 75 -5.11 -17.69 7.07
CA ASP A 75 -5.32 -18.90 6.27
C ASP A 75 -4.42 -18.86 5.02
N PRO A 76 -3.47 -19.79 4.85
CA PRO A 76 -2.59 -19.86 3.68
C PRO A 76 -3.33 -20.01 2.35
N SER A 77 -4.54 -20.60 2.35
CA SER A 77 -5.33 -20.80 1.13
C SER A 77 -5.94 -19.51 0.58
N ASN A 78 -6.08 -18.48 1.43
CA ASN A 78 -6.53 -17.14 1.02
C ASN A 78 -5.38 -16.26 0.51
N ARG A 79 -4.14 -16.73 0.59
CA ARG A 79 -2.98 -15.97 0.10
C ARG A 79 -2.93 -16.03 -1.43
N PRO A 80 -2.62 -14.90 -2.10
CA PRO A 80 -2.54 -14.83 -3.55
C PRO A 80 -1.38 -15.67 -4.11
N SER A 81 -1.43 -15.95 -5.41
CA SER A 81 -0.26 -16.45 -6.13
C SER A 81 0.77 -15.33 -6.32
N ILE A 82 2.02 -15.69 -6.62
CA ILE A 82 3.05 -14.68 -6.93
C ILE A 82 2.70 -13.88 -8.19
N ASP A 83 1.97 -14.48 -9.14
CA ASP A 83 1.52 -13.82 -10.36
C ASP A 83 0.46 -12.76 -10.04
N ASP A 84 -0.48 -13.06 -9.13
CA ASP A 84 -1.47 -12.08 -8.65
C ASP A 84 -0.79 -10.92 -7.94
N VAL A 85 0.22 -11.21 -7.10
CA VAL A 85 1.02 -10.19 -6.42
C VAL A 85 1.71 -9.28 -7.43
N LEU A 86 2.40 -9.87 -8.42
CA LEU A 86 3.09 -9.12 -9.46
C LEU A 86 2.13 -8.23 -10.26
N TRP A 87 0.97 -8.77 -10.64
CA TRP A 87 -0.04 -8.03 -11.38
C TRP A 87 -0.54 -6.81 -10.61
N ASN A 88 -0.84 -6.97 -9.31
CA ASN A 88 -1.31 -5.86 -8.46
C ASN A 88 -0.23 -4.79 -8.27
N LEU A 89 1.03 -5.18 -8.11
CA LEU A 89 2.13 -4.21 -8.01
C LEU A 89 2.35 -3.46 -9.33
N GLN A 90 2.26 -4.14 -10.48
CA GLN A 90 2.33 -3.49 -11.80
C GLN A 90 1.16 -2.55 -12.04
N TYR A 91 -0.04 -2.89 -11.57
CA TYR A 91 -1.21 -2.02 -11.64
C TYR A 91 -1.00 -0.77 -10.76
N SER A 92 -0.58 -0.95 -9.51
CA SER A 92 -0.24 0.15 -8.59
C SER A 92 0.79 1.12 -9.19
N MET A 93 1.84 0.60 -9.84
CA MET A 93 2.83 1.42 -10.53
C MET A 93 2.21 2.27 -11.66
N GLN A 94 1.34 1.68 -12.48
CA GLN A 94 0.67 2.43 -13.55
C GLN A 94 -0.24 3.54 -13.01
N VAL A 95 -0.96 3.28 -11.93
CA VAL A 95 -1.78 4.29 -11.23
C VAL A 95 -0.91 5.43 -10.72
N GLN A 96 0.25 5.09 -10.11
CA GLN A 96 1.20 6.07 -9.62
C GLN A 96 1.77 6.96 -10.74
N ASP A 97 2.18 6.39 -11.86
CA ASP A 97 2.74 7.13 -12.99
C ASP A 97 1.73 8.10 -13.60
N GLY A 98 0.47 7.67 -13.71
CA GLY A 98 -0.62 8.53 -14.19
C GLY A 98 -0.89 9.72 -13.27
N TRP A 99 -0.86 9.49 -11.95
CA TRP A 99 -1.02 10.54 -10.95
C TRP A 99 0.15 11.53 -10.96
N ALA A 100 1.40 11.04 -10.95
CA ALA A 100 2.59 11.89 -10.96
C ALA A 100 2.68 12.76 -12.23
N SER A 101 2.30 12.21 -13.39
CA SER A 101 2.20 12.95 -14.65
C SER A 101 1.17 14.09 -14.55
N SER A 102 0.02 13.82 -13.94
CA SER A 102 -1.04 14.81 -13.73
C SER A 102 -0.63 15.91 -12.74
N GLU A 103 0.09 15.54 -11.67
CA GLU A 103 0.60 16.49 -10.69
C GLU A 103 1.66 17.41 -11.31
N SER A 104 2.57 16.88 -12.14
CA SER A 104 3.56 17.68 -12.86
C SER A 104 2.93 18.72 -13.80
N LEU A 105 1.83 18.37 -14.47
CA LEU A 105 1.05 19.30 -15.29
C LEU A 105 0.40 20.39 -14.43
N SER A 106 -0.10 20.04 -13.24
CA SER A 106 -0.71 20.98 -12.31
C SER A 106 0.28 21.97 -11.68
N LEU A 107 1.52 21.54 -11.46
CA LEU A 107 2.61 22.41 -10.98
C LEU A 107 3.09 23.35 -12.09
N SER A 108 3.13 22.86 -13.33
CA SER A 108 3.51 23.66 -14.50
C SER A 108 2.52 24.79 -14.78
N THR A 109 1.22 24.56 -14.59
CA THR A 109 0.18 25.60 -14.76
C THR A 109 0.19 26.61 -13.62
N LYS A 110 0.51 26.20 -12.37
CA LYS A 110 0.65 27.12 -11.23
C LYS A 110 1.86 28.04 -11.33
N SER A 111 2.91 27.67 -12.06
CA SER A 111 4.12 28.49 -12.24
C SER A 111 3.96 29.62 -13.27
N GLN A 112 2.85 29.69 -13.99
CA GLN A 112 2.58 30.72 -15.03
C GLN A 112 1.52 31.75 -14.61
N ALA A 113 1.07 31.72 -13.35
CA ALA A 113 0.11 32.65 -12.76
C ALA A 113 0.76 33.53 -11.68
#